data_AF-A0A7H0M6J7-F1
#
_entry.id   AF-A0A7H0M6J7-F1
#
_cell.length_a   1.000
_cell.length_b   1.000
_cell.length_c   1.000
_cell.angle_alpha   90.00
_cell.angle_beta   90.00
_cell.angle_gamma   90.00
#
_symmetry.space_group_name_H-M   'P 1'
#
loop_
_entity.id
_entity.type
_entity.pdbx_description
1 polymer ?
#
loop_
_entity_poly.entity_id
_entity_poly.type
_entity_poly.pdbx_seq_one_letter_code
_entity_poly.pdbx_strand_id
1 'polypeptide(L)'
;NVWCAAGKGTFSTEEVIRQVERTELEKVVEHRRLVLPQLSATGVSGKRVKEGCGFRVAWGPVHATDIQRFLDAGMKTEPSMRRVTFKIGERIVLIPVEPQATIKPLLWILLGMVAVSVIKARAIALDALLLKGFLSLLLGVLSGAIIVPILLPWIPGRAFSFKGAVLGLIVGCVPVLMLRAGQSGLEALFLVLFTMTVSSFLAMNFTGSTPFTSPSGGGKGDAHRHSHADSRTAGSNRGFGRDLLCIERISCYAWWLVTAYTR
;
A
#
# COMPACT_ATOMS: atom_id res chain seq x y z
N ASN A 1 6.42 3.95 1.11
CA ASN A 1 6.44 4.73 2.37
C ASN A 1 7.24 3.96 3.42
N VAL A 2 7.66 4.61 4.53
CA VAL A 2 8.52 3.99 5.57
C VAL A 2 7.87 2.77 6.23
N TRP A 3 6.56 2.85 6.53
CA TRP A 3 5.82 1.77 7.18
C TRP A 3 5.80 0.48 6.34
N CYS A 4 5.42 0.59 5.06
CA CYS A 4 5.43 -0.53 4.14
C CYS A 4 6.85 -1.04 3.88
N ALA A 5 7.85 -0.15 3.83
CA ALA A 5 9.23 -0.55 3.62
C ALA A 5 9.76 -1.37 4.80
N ALA A 6 9.42 -0.97 6.02
CA ALA A 6 9.73 -1.69 7.25
C ALA A 6 9.03 -3.05 7.31
N GLY A 7 7.73 -3.09 7.02
CA GLY A 7 6.96 -4.34 6.97
C GLY A 7 7.42 -5.33 5.89
N LYS A 8 7.99 -4.84 4.78
CA LYS A 8 8.54 -5.66 3.68
C LYS A 8 10.03 -5.98 3.84
N GLY A 9 10.69 -5.50 4.89
CA GLY A 9 12.12 -5.74 5.15
C GLY A 9 13.09 -4.94 4.25
N THR A 10 12.58 -4.00 3.45
CA THR A 10 13.43 -3.08 2.66
C THR A 10 13.94 -1.89 3.48
N PHE A 11 13.27 -1.58 4.60
CA PHE A 11 13.78 -0.73 5.65
C PHE A 11 14.01 -1.61 6.88
N SER A 12 15.16 -2.30 6.93
CA SER A 12 15.51 -3.25 8.00
C SER A 12 16.69 -2.77 8.84
N THR A 13 16.94 -3.48 9.94
CA THR A 13 18.10 -3.28 10.80
C THR A 13 19.41 -3.36 9.99
N GLU A 14 19.53 -4.38 9.14
CA GLU A 14 20.70 -4.65 8.31
C GLU A 14 20.92 -3.53 7.29
N GLU A 15 19.83 -3.02 6.70
CA GLU A 15 19.92 -1.91 5.76
C GLU A 15 20.33 -0.61 6.47
N VAL A 16 19.82 -0.34 7.67
CA VAL A 16 20.27 0.82 8.46
C VAL A 16 21.76 0.73 8.77
N ILE A 17 22.25 -0.43 9.24
CA ILE A 17 23.67 -0.65 9.54
C ILE A 17 24.51 -0.43 8.27
N ARG A 18 24.11 -1.06 7.16
CA ARG A 18 24.79 -0.93 5.86
C ARG A 18 24.92 0.53 5.42
N GLN A 19 23.85 1.33 5.57
CA GLN A 19 23.88 2.75 5.18
C GLN A 19 24.78 3.58 6.10
N VAL A 20 24.79 3.30 7.40
CA VAL A 20 25.69 3.98 8.36
C VAL A 20 27.16 3.72 8.03
N GLU A 21 27.51 2.47 7.75
CA GLU A 21 28.88 2.08 7.38
C GLU A 21 29.29 2.66 6.03
N ARG A 22 28.41 2.54 5.02
CA ARG A 22 28.68 3.03 3.66
C ARG A 22 28.85 4.55 3.60
N THR A 23 28.16 5.29 4.46
CA THR A 23 28.29 6.75 4.55
C THR A 23 29.43 7.18 5.48
N GLU A 24 30.11 6.23 6.10
CA GLU A 24 31.15 6.47 7.10
C GLU A 24 30.71 7.48 8.17
N LEU A 25 29.44 7.38 8.59
CA LEU A 25 28.78 8.43 9.37
C LEU A 25 29.54 8.75 10.68
N GLU A 26 30.23 7.76 11.24
CA GLU A 26 31.06 7.93 12.42
C GLU A 26 32.25 8.89 12.26
N LYS A 27 32.67 9.19 11.03
CA LYS A 27 33.71 10.17 10.73
C LYS A 27 33.17 11.59 10.60
N VAL A 28 31.84 11.74 10.45
CA VAL A 28 31.17 13.02 10.19
C VAL A 28 30.58 13.63 11.46
N VAL A 29 30.13 12.80 12.40
CA VAL A 29 29.47 13.27 13.63
C VAL A 29 30.22 12.83 14.89
N GLU A 30 30.33 13.71 15.87
CA GLU A 30 30.96 13.41 17.17
C GLU A 30 30.12 12.47 18.05
N HIS A 31 28.81 12.40 17.80
CA HIS A 31 27.88 11.59 18.58
C HIS A 31 27.49 10.28 17.89
N ARG A 32 27.18 9.24 18.68
CA ARG A 32 26.64 7.96 18.16
C ARG A 32 25.15 7.82 18.40
N ARG A 33 24.35 8.71 17.78
CA ARG A 33 22.88 8.71 17.85
C ARG A 33 22.28 8.81 16.44
N LEU A 34 21.28 7.97 16.16
CA LEU A 34 20.51 7.97 14.92
C LEU A 34 19.05 8.26 15.23
N VAL A 35 18.46 9.26 14.58
CA VAL A 35 17.02 9.49 14.66
C VAL A 35 16.34 8.70 13.54
N LEU A 36 15.49 7.74 13.90
CA LEU A 36 14.72 6.96 12.95
C LEU A 36 13.22 7.28 13.08
N PRO A 37 12.45 7.32 11.98
CA PRO A 37 11.00 7.51 12.05
C PRO A 37 10.35 6.41 12.89
N GLN A 38 9.39 6.76 13.74
CA GLN A 38 8.74 5.76 14.60
C GLN A 38 8.06 4.63 13.82
N LEU A 39 7.59 4.91 12.60
CA LEU A 39 6.95 3.94 11.72
C LEU A 39 7.92 2.88 11.17
N SER A 40 9.24 3.01 11.32
CA SER A 40 10.20 1.97 10.93
C SER A 40 10.44 0.91 12.02
N ALA A 41 9.89 1.11 13.22
CA ALA A 41 10.10 0.20 14.36
C ALA A 41 9.61 -1.24 14.13
N THR A 42 8.73 -1.47 13.14
CA THR A 42 8.28 -2.81 12.74
C THR A 42 9.35 -3.60 11.99
N GLY A 43 10.32 -2.93 11.35
CA GLY A 43 11.40 -3.55 10.58
C GLY A 43 12.80 -3.35 11.18
N VAL A 44 12.95 -2.43 12.13
CA VAL A 44 14.25 -2.04 12.69
C VAL A 44 14.32 -2.30 14.20
N SER A 45 15.31 -3.09 14.62
CA SER A 45 15.64 -3.27 16.03
C SER A 45 16.75 -2.30 16.44
N GLY A 46 16.39 -1.29 17.24
CA GLY A 46 17.37 -0.32 17.74
C GLY A 46 18.50 -0.95 18.58
N LYS A 47 18.24 -2.08 19.24
CA LYS A 47 19.26 -2.85 19.96
C LYS A 47 20.29 -3.44 19.00
N ARG A 48 19.83 -4.09 17.92
CA ARG A 48 20.71 -4.68 16.91
C ARG A 48 21.46 -3.63 16.10
N VAL A 49 20.86 -2.46 15.84
CA VAL A 49 21.59 -1.32 15.23
C VAL A 49 22.76 -0.91 16.12
N LYS A 50 22.55 -0.79 17.44
CA LYS A 50 23.63 -0.48 18.38
C LYS A 50 24.70 -1.55 18.41
N GLU A 51 24.33 -2.83 18.41
CA GLU A 51 25.27 -3.95 18.38
C GLU A 51 26.07 -4.00 17.06
N GLY A 52 25.44 -3.65 15.93
CA GLY A 52 26.05 -3.71 14.60
C GLY A 52 26.99 -2.55 14.27
N CYS A 53 26.58 -1.31 14.54
CA CYS A 53 27.37 -0.12 14.16
C CYS A 53 27.66 0.85 15.32
N GLY A 54 27.30 0.51 16.56
CA GLY A 54 27.55 1.34 17.74
C GLY A 54 26.62 2.54 17.90
N PHE A 55 25.76 2.84 16.92
CA PHE A 55 24.81 3.95 17.00
C PHE A 55 23.57 3.60 17.81
N ARG A 56 23.19 4.49 18.73
CA ARG A 56 21.93 4.38 19.47
C ARG A 56 20.79 4.99 18.67
N VAL A 57 19.72 4.21 18.48
CA VAL A 57 18.50 4.69 17.81
C VAL A 57 17.65 5.51 18.80
N ALA A 58 17.29 6.72 18.40
CA ALA A 58 16.23 7.52 18.99
C ALA A 58 15.02 7.51 18.04
N TRP A 59 13.84 7.19 18.57
CA TRP A 59 12.62 7.17 17.76
C TRP A 59 12.06 8.58 17.61
N GLY A 60 12.23 9.11 16.40
CA GLY A 60 11.73 10.41 15.99
C GLY A 60 10.21 10.43 15.77
N PRO A 61 9.66 11.58 15.35
CA PRO A 61 8.24 11.74 15.10
C PRO A 61 7.76 10.89 13.90
N VAL A 62 6.43 10.73 13.81
CA VAL A 62 5.77 10.14 12.64
C VAL A 62 5.94 11.01 11.39
N HIS A 63 5.78 12.33 11.55
CA HIS A 63 5.91 13.30 10.47
C HIS A 63 7.25 14.02 10.52
N ALA A 64 7.93 14.14 9.39
CA ALA A 64 9.23 14.80 9.30
C ALA A 64 9.17 16.29 9.66
N THR A 65 8.01 16.94 9.49
CA THR A 65 7.78 18.34 9.86
C THR A 65 7.95 18.60 11.35
N ASP A 66 7.79 17.58 12.20
CA ASP A 66 7.92 17.71 13.65
C ASP A 66 9.38 17.52 14.14
N ILE A 67 10.35 17.34 13.23
CA ILE A 67 11.73 17.03 13.61
C ILE A 67 12.38 18.15 14.42
N GLN A 68 12.12 19.41 14.08
CA GLN A 68 12.69 20.55 14.79
C GLN A 68 12.17 20.60 16.23
N ARG A 69 10.85 20.53 16.39
CA ARG A 69 10.20 20.47 17.71
C ARG A 69 10.66 19.25 18.53
N PHE A 70 10.90 18.12 17.89
CA PHE A 70 11.45 16.92 18.54
C PHE A 70 12.88 17.14 19.06
N LEU A 71 13.73 17.81 18.28
CA LEU A 71 15.10 18.14 18.70
C LEU A 71 15.11 19.18 19.82
N ASP A 72 14.28 20.21 19.73
CA ASP A 72 14.12 21.25 20.76
C ASP A 72 13.62 20.67 22.10
N ALA A 73 12.76 19.65 22.03
CA ALA A 73 12.29 18.90 23.20
C ALA A 73 13.33 17.90 23.76
N GLY A 74 14.58 17.93 23.29
CA GLY A 74 15.65 17.04 23.71
C GLY A 74 15.46 15.60 23.24
N MET A 75 14.92 15.41 22.02
CA MET A 75 14.59 14.11 21.43
C MET A 75 13.55 13.31 22.22
N LYS A 76 12.62 14.00 22.88
CA LYS A 76 11.47 13.39 23.55
C LYS A 76 10.23 13.55 22.69
N THR A 77 9.71 12.43 22.18
CA THR A 77 8.51 12.43 21.35
C THR A 77 7.26 12.68 22.21
N GLU A 78 6.56 13.79 21.96
CA GLU A 78 5.28 14.13 22.57
C GLU A 78 4.15 13.23 22.03
N PRO A 79 3.03 13.00 22.76
CA PRO A 79 1.93 12.16 22.28
C PRO A 79 1.35 12.56 20.92
N SER A 80 1.38 13.84 20.55
CA SER A 80 0.93 14.37 19.25
C SER A 80 1.80 13.85 18.09
N MET A 81 3.12 13.80 18.28
CA MET A 81 4.12 13.34 17.30
C MET A 81 4.10 11.83 17.06
N ARG A 82 3.43 11.06 17.93
CA ARG A 82 3.34 9.59 17.85
C ARG A 82 2.10 9.09 17.12
N ARG A 83 1.15 9.97 16.77
CA ARG A 83 -0.16 9.60 16.22
C ARG A 83 -0.23 9.93 14.74
N VAL A 84 -0.61 8.94 13.93
CA VAL A 84 -1.07 9.17 12.55
C VAL A 84 -2.51 9.65 12.63
N THR A 85 -2.80 10.87 12.17
CA THR A 85 -4.17 11.42 12.24
C THR A 85 -5.12 10.82 11.20
N PHE A 86 -4.56 10.15 10.19
CA PHE A 86 -5.23 9.54 9.04
C PHE A 86 -6.39 10.39 8.48
N LYS A 87 -6.12 11.70 8.33
CA LYS A 87 -7.05 12.69 7.77
C LYS A 87 -7.26 12.43 6.28
N ILE A 88 -8.27 13.05 5.68
CA ILE A 88 -8.62 12.89 4.26
C ILE A 88 -7.39 13.13 3.35
N GLY A 89 -6.59 14.18 3.62
CA GLY A 89 -5.37 14.46 2.87
C GLY A 89 -4.34 13.32 2.89
N GLU A 90 -4.12 12.71 4.06
CA GLU A 90 -3.18 11.58 4.21
C GLU A 90 -3.68 10.33 3.45
N ARG A 91 -5.00 10.17 3.31
CA ARG A 91 -5.61 9.07 2.53
C ARG A 91 -5.47 9.28 1.04
N ILE A 92 -5.65 10.52 0.57
CA ILE A 92 -5.52 10.85 -0.86
C ILE A 92 -4.10 10.57 -1.34
N VAL A 93 -3.09 10.86 -0.51
CA VAL A 93 -1.68 10.54 -0.82
C VAL A 93 -1.43 9.02 -0.98
N LEU A 94 -2.24 8.18 -0.32
CA LEU A 94 -2.13 6.72 -0.39
C LEU A 94 -2.88 6.11 -1.59
N ILE A 95 -3.86 6.82 -2.17
CA ILE A 95 -4.59 6.39 -3.37
C ILE A 95 -3.66 5.97 -4.53
N PRO A 96 -2.66 6.78 -4.95
CA PRO A 96 -1.82 6.46 -6.10
C PRO A 96 -0.82 5.31 -5.87
N VAL A 97 -0.63 4.86 -4.62
CA VAL A 97 0.28 3.76 -4.29
C VAL A 97 -0.30 2.40 -4.71
N GLU A 98 -1.62 2.30 -4.90
CA GLU A 98 -2.34 1.04 -5.15
C GLU A 98 -2.50 0.64 -6.62
N PRO A 99 -2.80 1.57 -7.57
CA PRO A 99 -2.96 1.24 -8.98
C PRO A 99 -1.76 0.49 -9.57
N GLN A 100 -0.56 0.77 -9.09
CA GLN A 100 0.67 0.13 -9.58
C GLN A 100 0.70 -1.39 -9.37
N ALA A 101 0.03 -1.90 -8.32
CA ALA A 101 -0.12 -3.34 -8.09
C ALA A 101 -1.31 -3.94 -8.85
N THR A 102 -2.32 -3.14 -9.18
CA THR A 102 -3.59 -3.60 -9.77
C THR A 102 -3.68 -3.44 -11.30
N ILE A 103 -2.76 -2.73 -11.94
CA ILE A 103 -2.71 -2.59 -13.41
C ILE A 103 -2.68 -3.95 -14.13
N LYS A 104 -1.88 -4.92 -13.65
CA LYS A 104 -1.78 -6.25 -14.28
C LYS A 104 -3.13 -7.00 -14.27
N PRO A 105 -3.81 -7.17 -13.11
CA PRO A 105 -5.18 -7.71 -13.09
C PRO A 105 -6.16 -6.94 -13.98
N LEU A 106 -6.08 -5.60 -14.00
CA LEU A 106 -6.98 -4.77 -14.79
C LEU A 106 -6.83 -5.01 -16.30
N LEU A 107 -5.60 -5.23 -16.77
CA LEU A 107 -5.31 -5.57 -18.16
C LEU A 107 -5.89 -6.95 -18.55
N TRP A 108 -5.79 -7.95 -17.68
CA TRP A 108 -6.41 -9.26 -17.92
C TRP A 108 -7.93 -9.19 -17.97
N ILE A 109 -8.53 -8.37 -17.11
CA ILE A 109 -9.97 -8.11 -17.11
C ILE A 109 -10.40 -7.43 -18.42
N LEU A 110 -9.66 -6.41 -18.86
CA LEU A 110 -9.93 -5.72 -20.14
C LEU A 110 -9.81 -6.69 -21.33
N LEU A 111 -8.78 -7.53 -21.35
CA LEU A 111 -8.60 -8.55 -22.39
C LEU A 111 -9.75 -9.56 -22.40
N GLY A 112 -10.17 -10.03 -21.22
CA GLY A 112 -11.33 -10.92 -21.09
C GLY A 112 -12.62 -10.28 -21.60
N MET A 113 -12.85 -8.99 -21.32
CA MET A 113 -14.01 -8.26 -21.83
C MET A 113 -13.99 -8.13 -23.35
N VAL A 114 -12.84 -7.85 -23.94
CA VAL A 114 -12.68 -7.83 -25.40
C VAL A 114 -12.96 -9.22 -25.99
N ALA A 115 -12.41 -10.28 -25.40
CA ALA A 115 -12.64 -11.65 -25.86
C ALA A 115 -14.13 -12.04 -25.83
N VAL A 116 -14.84 -11.76 -24.72
CA VAL A 116 -16.28 -12.01 -24.61
C VAL A 116 -17.07 -11.18 -25.64
N SER A 117 -16.67 -9.94 -25.86
CA SER A 117 -17.31 -9.07 -26.84
C SER A 117 -17.13 -9.59 -28.27
N VAL A 118 -15.94 -10.09 -28.61
CA VAL A 118 -15.64 -10.70 -29.92
C VAL A 118 -16.43 -11.99 -30.14
N ILE A 119 -16.55 -12.86 -29.13
CA ILE A 119 -17.32 -14.11 -29.23
C ILE A 119 -18.82 -13.83 -29.42
N LYS A 120 -19.35 -12.80 -28.74
CA LYS A 120 -20.77 -12.42 -28.81
C LYS A 120 -21.09 -11.61 -30.07
N ALA A 121 -20.10 -10.95 -30.67
CA ALA A 121 -20.27 -10.09 -31.82
C ALA A 121 -20.25 -10.85 -33.14
N ARG A 122 -21.39 -11.45 -33.47
CA ARG A 122 -21.74 -11.76 -34.86
C ARG A 122 -22.42 -10.61 -35.61
N ALA A 123 -22.83 -9.53 -34.94
CA ALA A 123 -23.35 -8.33 -35.60
C ALA A 123 -23.35 -7.10 -34.66
N ILE A 124 -22.63 -6.05 -35.04
CA ILE A 124 -22.98 -4.62 -34.84
C ILE A 124 -23.01 -4.04 -33.39
N ALA A 125 -23.02 -4.84 -32.32
CA ALA A 125 -23.15 -4.35 -30.93
C ALA A 125 -21.84 -4.30 -30.11
N LEU A 126 -20.66 -4.43 -30.75
CA LEU A 126 -19.35 -4.38 -30.09
C LEU A 126 -19.16 -3.10 -29.27
N ASP A 127 -19.52 -1.96 -29.85
CA ASP A 127 -19.31 -0.65 -29.24
C ASP A 127 -20.15 -0.46 -27.97
N ALA A 128 -21.42 -0.90 -28.00
CA ALA A 128 -22.33 -0.76 -26.87
C ALA A 128 -21.94 -1.68 -25.69
N LEU A 129 -21.51 -2.92 -25.95
CA LEU A 129 -21.12 -3.86 -24.89
C LEU A 129 -19.77 -3.47 -24.26
N LEU A 130 -18.80 -3.07 -25.09
CA LEU A 130 -17.52 -2.57 -24.62
C LEU A 130 -17.68 -1.28 -23.82
N LEU A 131 -18.51 -0.34 -24.28
CA LEU A 131 -18.78 0.90 -23.55
C LEU A 131 -19.42 0.62 -22.18
N LYS A 132 -20.45 -0.23 -22.11
CA LYS A 132 -21.11 -0.62 -20.85
C LYS A 132 -20.11 -1.25 -19.88
N GLY A 133 -19.33 -2.21 -20.37
CA GLY A 133 -18.34 -2.89 -19.57
C GLY A 133 -17.21 -1.97 -19.10
N PHE A 134 -16.71 -1.11 -19.99
CA PHE A 134 -15.66 -0.14 -19.68
C PHE A 134 -16.13 0.86 -18.63
N LEU A 135 -17.36 1.36 -18.76
CA LEU A 135 -17.96 2.26 -17.78
C LEU A 135 -18.11 1.57 -16.41
N SER A 136 -18.57 0.32 -16.36
CA SER A 136 -18.62 -0.47 -15.12
C SER A 136 -17.24 -0.68 -14.50
N LEU A 137 -16.22 -0.97 -15.30
CA LEU A 137 -14.84 -1.13 -14.83
C LEU A 137 -14.32 0.18 -14.25
N LEU A 138 -14.47 1.29 -15.00
CA LEU A 138 -14.03 2.62 -14.58
C LEU A 138 -14.70 3.03 -13.27
N LEU A 139 -16.01 2.87 -13.18
CA LEU A 139 -16.77 3.22 -12.00
C LEU A 139 -16.43 2.33 -10.80
N GLY A 140 -16.20 1.03 -11.00
CA GLY A 140 -15.74 0.12 -9.95
C GLY A 140 -14.34 0.47 -9.45
N VAL A 141 -13.45 0.92 -10.35
CA VAL A 141 -12.13 1.42 -9.99
C VAL A 141 -12.24 2.72 -9.19
N LEU A 142 -13.02 3.68 -9.66
CA LEU A 142 -13.24 4.96 -8.96
C LEU A 142 -13.87 4.73 -7.58
N SER A 143 -14.88 3.86 -7.48
CA SER A 143 -15.55 3.61 -6.21
C SER A 143 -14.62 2.92 -5.21
N GLY A 144 -13.92 1.85 -5.62
CA GLY A 144 -13.06 1.08 -4.74
C GLY A 144 -11.76 1.79 -4.36
N ALA A 145 -11.11 2.43 -5.32
CA ALA A 145 -9.78 3.03 -5.12
C ALA A 145 -9.83 4.48 -4.61
N ILE A 146 -10.92 5.23 -4.86
CA ILE A 146 -11.00 6.66 -4.52
C ILE A 146 -12.11 6.92 -3.52
N ILE A 147 -13.35 6.54 -3.85
CA ILE A 147 -14.51 6.90 -3.02
C ILE A 147 -14.45 6.19 -1.67
N VAL A 148 -14.13 4.89 -1.64
CA VAL A 148 -14.06 4.14 -0.37
C VAL A 148 -13.02 4.73 0.61
N PRO A 149 -11.76 5.02 0.22
CA PRO A 149 -10.80 5.68 1.12
C PRO A 149 -11.26 7.03 1.67
N ILE A 150 -11.92 7.85 0.84
CA ILE A 150 -12.44 9.16 1.22
C ILE A 150 -13.60 9.00 2.21
N LEU A 151 -14.54 8.11 1.91
CA LEU A 151 -15.76 7.89 2.69
C LEU A 151 -15.59 6.87 3.83
N LEU A 152 -14.39 6.32 4.02
CA LEU A 152 -14.09 5.30 5.01
C LEU A 152 -14.58 5.57 6.45
N PRO A 153 -14.58 6.82 7.00
CA PRO A 153 -15.07 7.09 8.35
C PRO A 153 -16.60 6.98 8.46
N TRP A 154 -17.31 7.12 7.35
CA TRP A 154 -18.77 7.26 7.31
C TRP A 154 -19.47 5.95 6.96
N ILE A 155 -18.77 5.01 6.32
CA ILE A 155 -19.34 3.71 5.95
C ILE A 155 -19.24 2.75 7.14
N PRO A 156 -20.38 2.20 7.63
CA PRO A 156 -20.39 1.25 8.73
C PRO A 156 -19.71 -0.08 8.35
N GLY A 157 -19.18 -0.78 9.35
CA GLY A 157 -18.54 -2.10 9.19
C GLY A 157 -17.02 -2.08 9.33
N ARG A 158 -16.45 -3.24 9.70
CA ARG A 158 -15.01 -3.41 9.93
C ARG A 158 -14.25 -3.82 8.66
N ALA A 159 -14.87 -4.62 7.79
CA ALA A 159 -14.25 -5.14 6.58
C ALA A 159 -14.30 -4.12 5.44
N PHE A 160 -13.13 -3.77 4.87
CA PHE A 160 -13.05 -2.85 3.74
C PHE A 160 -13.67 -3.43 2.46
N SER A 161 -13.59 -4.76 2.29
CA SER A 161 -14.26 -5.47 1.19
C SER A 161 -15.77 -5.27 1.23
N PHE A 162 -16.39 -5.31 2.41
CA PHE A 162 -17.81 -5.03 2.57
C PHE A 162 -18.15 -3.58 2.21
N LYS A 163 -17.34 -2.60 2.67
CA LYS A 163 -17.52 -1.18 2.31
C LYS A 163 -17.43 -0.96 0.79
N GLY A 164 -16.45 -1.60 0.14
CA GLY A 164 -16.28 -1.56 -1.31
C GLY A 164 -17.42 -2.24 -2.07
N ALA A 165 -17.95 -3.35 -1.55
CA ALA A 165 -19.08 -4.05 -2.13
C ALA A 165 -20.36 -3.20 -2.07
N VAL A 166 -20.65 -2.57 -0.92
CA VAL A 166 -21.81 -1.68 -0.76
C VAL A 166 -21.74 -0.49 -1.73
N LEU A 167 -20.59 0.20 -1.79
CA LEU A 167 -20.40 1.32 -2.72
C LEU A 167 -20.45 0.86 -4.19
N GLY A 168 -19.83 -0.28 -4.51
CA GLY A 168 -19.82 -0.83 -5.86
C GLY A 168 -21.20 -1.28 -6.33
N LEU A 169 -22.06 -1.75 -5.42
CA LEU A 169 -23.46 -2.06 -5.71
C LEU A 169 -24.24 -0.80 -6.11
N ILE A 170 -24.09 0.28 -5.32
CA ILE A 170 -24.77 1.56 -5.56
C ILE A 170 -24.29 2.17 -6.88
N VAL A 171 -22.98 2.27 -7.07
CA VAL A 171 -22.38 2.87 -8.27
C VAL A 171 -22.61 2.00 -9.50
N GLY A 172 -22.66 0.67 -9.34
CA GLY A 172 -22.94 -0.29 -10.42
C GLY A 172 -24.32 -0.12 -11.05
N CYS A 173 -25.27 0.54 -10.37
CA CYS A 173 -26.56 0.90 -10.96
C CYS A 173 -26.45 1.98 -12.04
N VAL A 174 -25.44 2.86 -12.00
CA VAL A 174 -25.25 3.96 -12.95
C VAL A 174 -25.15 3.47 -14.41
N PRO A 175 -24.25 2.53 -14.78
CA PRO A 175 -24.15 2.05 -16.16
C PRO A 175 -25.43 1.35 -16.63
N VAL A 176 -26.16 0.69 -15.72
CA VAL A 176 -27.46 0.06 -16.02
C VAL A 176 -28.54 1.10 -16.32
N LEU A 177 -28.57 2.21 -15.58
CA LEU A 177 -29.57 3.26 -15.77
C LEU A 177 -29.24 4.13 -17.00
N MET A 178 -27.97 4.43 -17.24
CA MET A 178 -27.56 5.30 -18.36
C MET A 178 -27.57 4.58 -19.72
N LEU A 179 -27.31 3.27 -19.76
CA LEU A 179 -27.14 2.51 -21.01
C LEU A 179 -28.19 1.39 -21.16
N ARG A 180 -29.43 1.73 -20.80
CA ARG A 180 -30.56 0.79 -20.70
C ARG A 180 -31.04 0.24 -22.05
N ALA A 181 -30.72 0.92 -23.16
CA ALA A 181 -31.12 0.49 -24.50
C ALA A 181 -30.51 -0.88 -24.86
N GLY A 182 -31.37 -1.79 -25.33
CA GLY A 182 -30.98 -3.15 -25.75
C GLY A 182 -30.43 -4.04 -24.63
N GLN A 183 -30.64 -3.69 -23.36
CA GLN A 183 -30.06 -4.38 -22.22
C GLN A 183 -30.98 -5.48 -21.68
N SER A 184 -30.45 -6.70 -21.55
CA SER A 184 -31.16 -7.78 -20.86
C SER A 184 -31.03 -7.67 -19.33
N GLY A 185 -31.98 -8.26 -18.59
CA GLY A 185 -31.90 -8.30 -17.12
C GLY A 185 -30.65 -9.01 -16.59
N LEU A 186 -30.18 -10.04 -17.30
CA LEU A 186 -28.93 -10.75 -16.99
C LEU A 186 -27.69 -9.86 -17.21
N GLU A 187 -27.67 -9.05 -18.27
CA GLU A 187 -26.59 -8.09 -18.50
C GLU A 187 -26.56 -7.00 -17.42
N ALA A 188 -27.72 -6.49 -17.01
CA ALA A 188 -27.82 -5.56 -15.89
C ALA A 188 -27.25 -6.14 -14.59
N LEU A 189 -27.64 -7.36 -14.26
CA LEU A 189 -27.14 -8.06 -13.08
C LEU A 189 -25.62 -8.26 -13.16
N PHE A 190 -25.10 -8.66 -14.32
CA PHE A 190 -23.66 -8.84 -14.53
C PHE A 190 -22.89 -7.53 -14.34
N LEU A 191 -23.31 -6.42 -14.93
CA LEU A 191 -22.62 -5.13 -14.82
C LEU A 191 -22.57 -4.62 -13.37
N VAL A 192 -23.65 -4.80 -12.62
CA VAL A 192 -23.72 -4.43 -11.20
C VAL A 192 -22.78 -5.31 -10.36
N LEU A 193 -22.87 -6.64 -10.50
CA LEU A 193 -22.02 -7.58 -9.77
C LEU A 193 -20.53 -7.38 -10.11
N PHE A 194 -20.22 -7.13 -11.37
CA PHE A 194 -18.86 -6.86 -11.81
C PHE A 194 -18.30 -5.58 -11.16
N THR A 195 -19.07 -4.48 -11.18
CA THR A 195 -18.71 -3.22 -10.52
C THR A 195 -18.51 -3.43 -9.00
N MET A 196 -19.41 -4.18 -8.37
CA MET A 196 -19.33 -4.57 -6.96
C MET A 196 -18.05 -5.36 -6.64
N THR A 197 -17.71 -6.36 -7.45
CA THR A 197 -16.51 -7.18 -7.27
C THR A 197 -15.24 -6.37 -7.42
N VAL A 198 -15.13 -5.55 -8.47
CA VAL A 198 -13.95 -4.69 -8.71
C VAL A 198 -13.78 -3.70 -7.55
N SER A 199 -14.85 -3.04 -7.13
CA SER A 199 -14.84 -2.08 -6.02
C SER A 199 -14.46 -2.74 -4.69
N SER A 200 -15.04 -3.91 -4.39
CA SER A 200 -14.73 -4.71 -3.19
C SER A 200 -13.26 -5.14 -3.16
N PHE A 201 -12.75 -5.64 -4.28
CA PHE A 201 -11.35 -6.09 -4.40
C PHE A 201 -10.37 -4.93 -4.19
N LEU A 202 -10.60 -3.79 -4.84
CA LEU A 202 -9.76 -2.60 -4.67
C LEU A 202 -9.82 -2.04 -3.25
N ALA A 203 -11.02 -1.93 -2.67
CA ALA A 203 -11.18 -1.50 -1.29
C ALA A 203 -10.45 -2.42 -0.30
N MET A 204 -10.45 -3.73 -0.54
CA MET A 204 -9.74 -4.71 0.28
C MET A 204 -8.22 -4.49 0.23
N ASN A 205 -7.67 -4.15 -0.94
CA ASN A 205 -6.24 -3.87 -1.08
C ASN A 205 -5.81 -2.66 -0.24
N PHE A 206 -6.70 -1.68 -0.05
CA PHE A 206 -6.47 -0.50 0.79
C PHE A 206 -6.23 -0.80 2.27
N THR A 207 -6.59 -1.99 2.77
CA THR A 207 -6.31 -2.41 4.15
C THR A 207 -4.82 -2.38 4.50
N GLY A 208 -3.93 -2.73 3.56
CA GLY A 208 -2.48 -2.74 3.77
C GLY A 208 -1.84 -1.34 3.88
N SER A 209 -2.60 -0.31 3.51
CA SER A 209 -2.18 1.10 3.50
C SER A 209 -2.77 1.89 4.66
N THR A 210 -3.64 1.28 5.49
CA THR A 210 -4.33 1.96 6.59
C THR A 210 -3.92 1.44 7.97
N PRO A 211 -3.92 2.28 9.01
CA PRO A 211 -3.69 1.83 10.38
C PRO A 211 -4.92 1.16 11.03
N PHE A 212 -6.07 1.10 10.34
CA PHE A 212 -7.34 0.61 10.91
C PHE A 212 -7.40 -0.90 11.14
N THR A 213 -6.62 -1.68 10.39
CA THR A 213 -6.63 -3.15 10.43
C THR A 213 -5.34 -3.74 10.96
N SER A 214 -4.59 -3.00 11.78
CA SER A 214 -3.55 -3.65 12.60
C SER A 214 -4.26 -4.63 13.54
N PRO A 215 -3.89 -5.92 13.56
CA PRO A 215 -4.18 -6.77 14.71
C PRO A 215 -3.70 -6.00 15.93
N SER A 216 -4.56 -5.93 16.94
CA SER A 216 -4.32 -5.26 18.21
C SER A 216 -2.86 -5.32 18.67
N GLY A 217 -2.24 -4.15 18.79
CA GLY A 217 -1.17 -3.97 19.77
C GLY A 217 -1.77 -4.16 21.16
N GLY A 218 -1.65 -5.37 21.70
CA GLY A 218 -2.17 -5.73 23.01
C GLY A 218 -2.23 -7.24 23.20
N GLY A 219 -1.24 -7.79 23.92
CA GLY A 219 -1.34 -9.10 24.58
C GLY A 219 -0.76 -10.30 23.83
N LYS A 220 0.56 -10.52 23.99
CA LYS A 220 1.26 -11.80 24.17
C LYS A 220 2.76 -11.44 24.24
N GLY A 221 3.42 -11.43 25.40
CA GLY A 221 3.38 -12.48 26.42
C GLY A 221 4.12 -13.68 25.85
N ASP A 222 5.40 -13.77 26.19
CA ASP A 222 6.26 -14.95 26.11
C ASP A 222 6.54 -15.56 24.73
N ALA A 223 7.66 -15.13 24.14
CA ALA A 223 8.48 -15.99 23.27
C ALA A 223 9.97 -15.67 23.45
N HIS A 224 10.41 -15.60 24.71
CA HIS A 224 11.82 -15.80 25.09
C HIS A 224 12.00 -17.27 25.48
N ARG A 225 12.22 -18.15 24.49
CA ARG A 225 13.00 -19.39 24.61
C ARG A 225 13.00 -20.11 23.27
N HIS A 226 14.08 -19.96 22.53
CA HIS A 226 14.97 -21.05 22.14
C HIS A 226 16.06 -20.46 21.26
N SER A 227 17.18 -20.13 21.89
CA SER A 227 18.49 -20.10 21.24
C SER A 227 19.17 -21.44 21.50
N HIS A 228 20.00 -21.84 20.54
CA HIS A 228 20.94 -22.96 20.50
C HIS A 228 20.40 -24.29 19.95
N ALA A 229 20.74 -24.56 18.69
CA ALA A 229 21.78 -25.53 18.32
C ALA A 229 22.01 -25.51 16.79
N ASP A 230 23.29 -25.47 16.39
CA ASP A 230 23.94 -26.18 15.27
C ASP A 230 23.21 -26.41 13.93
N SER A 231 23.82 -26.41 12.75
CA SER A 231 25.21 -26.36 12.30
C SER A 231 25.20 -26.25 10.76
N ARG A 232 26.41 -26.06 10.22
CA ARG A 232 26.89 -25.97 8.84
C ARG A 232 26.14 -26.73 7.71
N THR A 233 26.41 -26.23 6.50
CA THR A 233 26.35 -26.85 5.16
C THR A 233 25.00 -27.16 4.52
N ALA A 234 24.65 -26.39 3.49
CA ALA A 234 24.31 -26.89 2.14
C ALA A 234 24.11 -25.71 1.18
N GLY A 235 24.91 -25.66 0.11
CA GLY A 235 24.71 -24.75 -0.98
C GLY A 235 23.49 -25.11 -1.82
N SER A 236 23.09 -24.16 -2.67
CA SER A 236 22.53 -24.35 -4.02
C SER A 236 21.52 -23.26 -4.34
N ASN A 237 22.02 -22.25 -5.06
CA ASN A 237 21.45 -21.73 -6.29
C ASN A 237 19.91 -21.80 -6.43
N ARG A 238 19.22 -20.68 -6.17
CA ARG A 238 17.99 -20.26 -6.89
C ARG A 238 17.57 -18.86 -6.41
N GLY A 239 17.78 -17.84 -7.23
CA GLY A 239 17.31 -16.49 -6.92
C GLY A 239 17.53 -15.38 -7.94
N PHE A 240 18.22 -15.62 -9.07
CA PHE A 240 18.65 -14.57 -10.01
C PHE A 240 17.53 -13.93 -10.88
N GLY A 241 16.24 -14.18 -10.58
CA GLY A 241 15.11 -13.70 -11.38
C GLY A 241 14.19 -12.67 -10.70
N ARG A 242 14.40 -12.35 -9.41
CA ARG A 242 13.55 -11.39 -8.66
C ARG A 242 14.18 -10.01 -8.48
N ASP A 243 15.48 -9.88 -8.68
CA ASP A 243 16.22 -8.65 -8.34
C ASP A 243 16.17 -7.59 -9.46
N LEU A 244 16.10 -7.98 -10.74
CA LEU A 244 16.00 -7.01 -11.85
C LEU A 244 14.66 -6.26 -11.87
N LEU A 245 13.55 -6.92 -11.51
CA LEU A 245 12.23 -6.27 -11.40
C LEU A 245 12.14 -5.31 -10.22
N CYS A 246 13.03 -5.42 -9.24
CA CYS A 246 13.08 -4.53 -8.07
C CYS A 246 13.80 -3.21 -8.39
N ILE A 247 14.84 -3.26 -9.24
CA ILE A 247 15.62 -2.08 -9.65
C ILE A 247 14.85 -1.16 -10.62
N GLU A 248 14.06 -1.72 -11.55
CA GLU A 248 13.16 -0.92 -12.38
C GLU A 248 12.04 -0.24 -11.57
N ARG A 249 11.57 -0.90 -10.49
CA ARG A 249 10.50 -0.36 -9.62
C ARG A 249 10.96 0.80 -8.74
N ILE A 250 12.23 0.85 -8.35
CA ILE A 250 12.80 1.94 -7.54
C ILE A 250 13.08 3.18 -8.42
N SER A 251 13.48 2.98 -9.68
CA SER A 251 13.78 4.09 -10.60
C SER A 251 12.55 4.94 -10.95
N CYS A 252 11.37 4.33 -11.12
CA CYS A 252 10.12 5.09 -11.32
C CYS A 252 9.68 5.88 -10.07
N TYR A 253 9.98 5.38 -8.87
CA TYR A 253 9.65 6.08 -7.62
C TYR A 253 10.55 7.31 -7.39
N ALA A 254 11.84 7.21 -7.73
CA ALA A 254 12.78 8.32 -7.62
C ALA A 254 12.43 9.44 -8.62
N TRP A 255 12.04 9.10 -9.85
CA TRP A 255 11.71 10.10 -10.86
C TRP A 255 10.46 10.91 -10.51
N TRP A 256 9.41 10.25 -9.99
CA TRP A 256 8.15 10.90 -9.63
C TRP A 256 8.26 11.77 -8.37
N LEU A 257 9.03 11.34 -7.35
CA LEU A 257 9.31 12.16 -6.17
C LEU A 257 10.10 13.44 -6.51
N VAL A 258 11.03 13.35 -7.47
CA VAL A 258 11.80 14.51 -7.93
C VAL A 258 10.93 15.47 -8.75
N THR A 259 9.95 14.98 -9.54
CA THR A 259 9.05 15.86 -10.31
C THR A 259 7.95 16.53 -9.47
N ALA A 260 7.50 15.89 -8.38
CA ALA A 260 6.47 16.44 -7.50
C ALA A 260 7.01 17.44 -6.47
N TYR A 261 8.32 17.43 -6.18
CA TYR A 261 8.95 18.35 -5.23
C TYR A 261 9.64 19.55 -5.90
N THR A 262 9.67 19.61 -7.23
CA THR A 262 10.27 20.70 -8.03
C THR A 262 9.24 21.61 -8.71
N ARG A 263 7.99 21.60 -8.26
CA ARG A 263 6.97 22.61 -8.60
C ARG A 263 6.39 23.24 -7.35
#